data_AF-A0A662AH29-F1
#
_entry.id   AF-A0A662AH29-F1
#
_cell.length_a   1.000
_cell.length_b   1.000
_cell.length_c   1.000
_cell.angle_alpha   90.00
_cell.angle_beta   90.00
_cell.angle_gamma   90.00
#
_symmetry.space_group_name_H-M   'P 1'
#
loop_
_entity.id
_entity.type
_entity.pdbx_description
1 polymer ?
#
loop_
_entity_poly.entity_id
_entity_poly.type
_entity_poly.pdbx_seq_one_letter_code
_entity_poly.pdbx_strand_id
1 'polypeptide(L)'
;MKYLLIAILTFFSFLACYSQTNSKITKEDAAKVLEQLSHEIEKAYLYSEKAERINIRLSKYAIELDNMTQTEIQVFVGKVNTILFDESSDHHLKFYYDPDKFKIFQNENQGIIDSLEREQYRRVNFGVQKVEILSSNIGLLRLNKFQQIEDVKEVIQGAMMMLANSDAIIIDLRINGGGDGRTKEFLESFFLTQEQFLKRENQEF
;
A
#
# COMPACT_ATOMS: atom_id res chain seq x y z
N MET A 1 -46.80 -5.88 -30.09
CA MET A 1 -46.22 -5.38 -28.82
C MET A 1 -46.86 -6.05 -27.59
N LYS A 2 -46.85 -7.39 -27.49
CA LYS A 2 -47.24 -8.12 -26.26
C LYS A 2 -46.25 -9.21 -25.84
N TYR A 3 -45.32 -9.58 -26.72
CA TYR A 3 -44.26 -10.55 -26.42
C TYR A 3 -42.89 -9.89 -26.13
N LEU A 4 -42.75 -8.58 -26.36
CA LEU A 4 -41.52 -7.85 -26.05
C LEU A 4 -41.37 -7.49 -24.57
N LEU A 5 -42.49 -7.45 -23.82
CA LEU A 5 -42.50 -7.16 -22.38
C LEU A 5 -42.27 -8.39 -21.49
N ILE A 6 -42.43 -9.61 -22.03
CA ILE A 6 -42.24 -10.86 -21.27
C ILE A 6 -40.75 -11.25 -21.22
N ALA A 7 -39.96 -10.87 -22.23
CA ALA A 7 -38.53 -11.16 -22.28
C ALA A 7 -37.67 -10.31 -21.31
N ILE A 8 -38.19 -9.17 -20.83
CA ILE A 8 -37.46 -8.29 -19.91
C ILE A 8 -37.65 -8.73 -18.44
N LEU A 9 -38.71 -9.47 -18.12
CA LEU A 9 -38.95 -9.95 -16.76
C LEU A 9 -38.16 -11.21 -16.39
N THR A 10 -37.63 -11.96 -17.36
CA THR A 10 -36.83 -13.18 -17.11
C THR A 10 -35.33 -12.93 -17.05
N PHE A 11 -34.86 -11.72 -17.37
CA PHE A 11 -33.43 -11.37 -17.29
C PHE A 11 -33.02 -10.79 -15.94
N PHE A 12 -33.98 -10.43 -15.08
CA PHE A 12 -33.71 -9.80 -13.78
C PHE A 12 -33.58 -10.77 -12.59
N SER A 13 -33.77 -12.08 -12.81
CA SER A 13 -33.68 -13.12 -11.77
C SER A 13 -32.33 -13.84 -11.69
N PHE A 14 -31.30 -13.36 -12.39
CA PHE A 14 -29.92 -13.87 -12.31
C PHE A 14 -28.97 -12.97 -11.49
N LEU A 15 -29.51 -12.11 -10.61
CA LEU A 15 -28.76 -11.46 -9.54
C LEU A 15 -28.97 -12.23 -8.22
N ALA A 16 -28.78 -13.55 -8.26
CA ALA A 16 -28.68 -14.37 -7.06
C ALA A 16 -27.20 -14.66 -6.77
N CYS A 17 -26.75 -14.19 -5.60
CA CYS A 17 -25.47 -14.47 -4.96
C CYS A 17 -24.21 -13.94 -5.65
N TYR A 18 -23.87 -12.68 -5.36
CA TYR A 18 -22.50 -12.47 -4.91
C TYR A 18 -22.31 -13.36 -3.67
N SER A 19 -21.45 -14.37 -3.79
CA SER A 19 -20.96 -15.13 -2.64
C SER A 19 -20.17 -14.18 -1.74
N GLN A 20 -20.87 -13.48 -0.84
CA GLN A 20 -20.23 -13.03 0.39
C GLN A 20 -19.93 -14.30 1.17
N THR A 21 -18.69 -14.79 1.08
CA THR A 21 -18.18 -15.69 2.10
C THR A 21 -18.18 -14.88 3.39
N ASN A 22 -19.24 -15.02 4.19
CA ASN A 22 -19.30 -14.55 5.59
C ASN A 22 -18.37 -15.42 6.41
N SER A 23 -17.07 -15.27 6.16
CA SER A 23 -16.03 -15.91 6.93
C SER A 23 -16.02 -15.25 8.29
N LYS A 24 -16.17 -16.07 9.33
CA LYS A 24 -16.20 -15.63 10.72
C LYS A 24 -14.91 -16.02 11.42
N ILE A 25 -14.56 -15.24 12.44
CA ILE A 25 -13.47 -15.53 13.38
C ILE A 25 -14.07 -15.80 14.75
N THR A 26 -13.58 -16.86 15.41
CA THR A 26 -13.96 -17.21 16.79
C THR A 26 -13.34 -16.19 17.76
N LYS A 27 -13.91 -16.05 18.96
CA LYS A 27 -13.31 -15.16 19.96
C LYS A 27 -11.91 -15.60 20.37
N GLU A 28 -11.66 -16.91 20.44
CA GLU A 28 -10.36 -17.47 20.82
C GLU A 28 -9.29 -17.16 19.76
N ASP A 29 -9.63 -17.28 18.48
CA ASP A 29 -8.71 -16.95 17.39
C ASP A 29 -8.50 -15.43 17.27
N ALA A 30 -9.56 -14.65 17.44
CA ALA A 30 -9.46 -13.19 17.46
C ALA A 30 -8.54 -12.69 18.58
N ALA A 31 -8.66 -13.26 19.78
CA ALA A 31 -7.79 -12.92 20.91
C ALA A 31 -6.31 -13.22 20.60
N LYS A 32 -6.01 -14.41 20.04
CA LYS A 32 -4.64 -14.78 19.64
C LYS A 32 -4.07 -13.84 18.57
N VAL A 33 -4.88 -13.48 17.57
CA VAL A 33 -4.46 -12.55 16.52
C VAL A 33 -4.17 -11.17 17.08
N LEU A 34 -5.02 -10.65 17.99
CA LEU A 34 -4.80 -9.35 18.63
C LEU A 34 -3.57 -9.34 19.55
N GLU A 35 -3.31 -10.43 20.26
CA GLU A 35 -2.11 -10.61 21.08
C GLU A 35 -0.84 -10.59 20.23
N GLN A 36 -0.81 -11.39 19.16
CA GLN A 36 0.32 -11.41 18.22
C GLN A 36 0.53 -10.06 17.54
N LEU A 37 -0.54 -9.41 17.09
CA LEU A 37 -0.47 -8.09 16.48
C LEU A 37 0.10 -7.06 17.48
N SER A 38 -0.34 -7.09 18.74
CA SER A 38 0.15 -6.15 19.76
C SER A 38 1.66 -6.32 20.00
N HIS A 39 2.14 -7.57 20.02
CA HIS A 39 3.56 -7.88 20.15
C HIS A 39 4.38 -7.35 18.95
N GLU A 40 3.91 -7.57 17.73
CA GLU A 40 4.61 -7.08 16.52
C GLU A 40 4.61 -5.55 16.43
N ILE A 41 3.51 -4.89 16.81
CA ILE A 41 3.43 -3.42 16.85
C ILE A 41 4.43 -2.85 17.86
N GLU A 42 4.48 -3.39 19.09
CA GLU A 42 5.41 -2.93 20.12
C GLU A 42 6.88 -3.08 19.70
N LYS A 43 7.20 -4.18 19.02
CA LYS A 43 8.55 -4.53 18.61
C LYS A 43 9.03 -3.76 17.38
N ALA A 44 8.16 -3.54 16.38
CA ALA A 44 8.56 -3.12 15.05
C ALA A 44 8.04 -1.73 14.64
N TYR A 45 7.05 -1.17 15.33
CA TYR A 45 6.52 0.13 14.97
C TYR A 45 7.45 1.27 15.39
N LEU A 46 7.68 2.23 14.49
CA LEU A 46 8.69 3.28 14.65
C LEU A 46 8.44 4.18 15.87
N TYR A 47 7.18 4.45 16.19
CA TYR A 47 6.79 5.40 17.24
C TYR A 47 6.25 4.65 18.47
N SER A 48 7.13 4.42 19.45
CA SER A 48 6.82 3.62 20.65
C SER A 48 5.60 4.11 21.43
N GLU A 49 5.43 5.41 21.59
CA GLU A 49 4.28 5.99 22.30
C GLU A 49 2.95 5.71 21.59
N LYS A 50 2.95 5.76 20.24
CA LYS A 50 1.78 5.39 19.43
C LYS A 50 1.52 3.88 19.52
N ALA A 51 2.57 3.06 19.51
CA ALA A 51 2.48 1.61 19.67
C ALA A 51 1.81 1.23 21.01
N GLU A 52 2.19 1.89 22.11
CA GLU A 52 1.58 1.68 23.42
C GLU A 52 0.07 1.98 23.41
N ARG A 53 -0.34 3.12 22.84
CA ARG A 53 -1.75 3.49 22.73
C ARG A 53 -2.57 2.51 21.87
N ILE A 54 -1.99 2.06 20.75
CA ILE A 54 -2.58 1.01 19.92
C ILE A 54 -2.82 -0.24 20.76
N ASN A 55 -1.80 -0.72 21.47
CA ASN A 55 -1.88 -1.96 22.26
C ASN A 55 -2.92 -1.88 23.38
N ILE A 56 -3.07 -0.72 24.02
CA ILE A 56 -4.13 -0.48 25.01
C ILE A 56 -5.51 -0.64 24.36
N ARG A 57 -5.73 -0.09 23.16
CA ARG A 57 -7.01 -0.19 22.47
C ARG A 57 -7.28 -1.58 21.87
N LEU A 58 -6.27 -2.27 21.36
CA LEU A 58 -6.40 -3.65 20.92
C LEU A 58 -6.77 -4.56 22.11
N SER A 59 -6.15 -4.36 23.28
CA SER A 59 -6.48 -5.10 24.50
C SER A 59 -7.92 -4.86 24.96
N LYS A 60 -8.39 -3.61 24.93
CA LYS A 60 -9.80 -3.28 25.22
C LYS A 60 -10.75 -3.96 24.23
N TYR A 61 -10.41 -3.97 22.94
CA TYR A 61 -11.21 -4.63 21.92
C TYR A 61 -11.25 -6.16 22.10
N ALA A 62 -10.15 -6.78 22.53
CA ALA A 62 -10.14 -8.20 22.88
C ALA A 62 -11.13 -8.53 24.02
N ILE A 63 -11.22 -7.68 25.05
CA ILE A 63 -12.19 -7.83 26.15
C ILE A 63 -13.63 -7.68 25.63
N GLU A 64 -13.90 -6.73 24.74
CA GLU A 64 -15.22 -6.54 24.12
C GLU A 64 -15.67 -7.80 23.35
N LEU A 65 -14.74 -8.46 22.65
CA LEU A 65 -14.99 -9.66 21.87
C LEU A 65 -15.26 -10.90 22.74
N ASP A 66 -14.79 -10.96 23.99
CA ASP A 66 -14.96 -12.13 24.86
C ASP A 66 -16.45 -12.43 25.18
N ASN A 67 -17.29 -11.40 25.10
CA ASN A 67 -18.75 -11.51 25.23
C ASN A 67 -19.45 -12.08 23.99
N MET A 68 -18.73 -12.30 22.89
CA MET A 68 -19.27 -12.81 21.63
C MET A 68 -18.71 -14.20 21.33
N THR A 69 -19.47 -15.10 20.70
CA THR A 69 -18.92 -16.40 20.26
C THR A 69 -18.03 -16.25 19.03
N GLN A 70 -18.42 -15.38 18.10
CA GLN A 70 -17.75 -15.17 16.82
C GLN A 70 -18.16 -13.81 16.22
N THR A 71 -17.34 -13.29 15.31
CA THR A 71 -17.62 -12.06 14.55
C THR A 71 -17.26 -12.23 13.08
N GLU A 72 -17.87 -11.44 12.20
CA GLU A 72 -17.52 -11.41 10.78
C GLU A 72 -16.08 -10.89 10.60
N ILE A 73 -15.27 -11.55 9.79
CA ILE A 73 -13.85 -11.18 9.60
C ILE A 73 -13.73 -9.74 9.09
N GLN A 74 -14.62 -9.31 8.20
CA GLN A 74 -14.59 -7.94 7.66
C GLN A 74 -14.83 -6.89 8.75
N VAL A 75 -15.74 -7.18 9.69
CA VAL A 75 -16.01 -6.31 10.85
C VAL A 75 -14.81 -6.29 11.77
N PHE A 76 -14.21 -7.45 12.05
CA PHE A 76 -13.00 -7.56 12.86
C PHE A 76 -11.83 -6.76 12.26
N VAL A 77 -11.51 -7.00 10.99
CA VAL A 77 -10.43 -6.30 10.26
C VAL A 77 -10.69 -4.80 10.19
N GLY A 78 -11.94 -4.38 9.92
CA GLY A 78 -12.31 -2.97 9.87
C GLY A 78 -12.12 -2.28 11.22
N LYS A 79 -12.52 -2.94 12.32
CA LYS A 79 -12.35 -2.40 13.68
C LYS A 79 -10.88 -2.32 14.09
N VAL A 80 -10.07 -3.34 13.77
CA VAL A 80 -8.62 -3.31 14.00
C VAL A 80 -7.99 -2.14 13.24
N ASN A 81 -8.27 -1.98 11.94
CA ASN A 81 -7.73 -0.85 11.16
C ASN A 81 -8.17 0.51 11.69
N THR A 82 -9.40 0.62 12.20
CA THR A 82 -9.88 1.86 12.84
C THR A 82 -9.03 2.17 14.08
N ILE A 83 -8.76 1.17 14.93
CA ILE A 83 -7.89 1.34 16.11
C ILE A 83 -6.48 1.74 15.70
N LEU A 84 -5.89 1.04 14.72
CA LEU A 84 -4.55 1.34 14.21
C LEU A 84 -4.47 2.78 13.73
N PHE A 85 -5.43 3.23 12.92
CA PHE A 85 -5.43 4.57 12.35
C PHE A 85 -5.71 5.66 13.39
N ASP A 86 -6.73 5.51 14.24
CA ASP A 86 -7.09 6.52 15.24
C ASP A 86 -5.91 6.87 16.17
N GLU A 87 -5.12 5.87 16.58
CA GLU A 87 -4.04 6.06 17.54
C GLU A 87 -2.71 6.48 16.91
N SER A 88 -2.50 6.15 15.63
CA SER A 88 -1.25 6.45 14.91
C SER A 88 -1.34 7.63 13.94
N SER A 89 -2.54 7.89 13.40
CA SER A 89 -2.77 8.69 12.19
C SER A 89 -1.94 8.22 10.99
N ASP A 90 -1.54 6.95 10.96
CA ASP A 90 -0.66 6.38 9.95
C ASP A 90 -1.45 5.60 8.91
N HIS A 91 -1.46 6.10 7.68
CA HIS A 91 -2.13 5.45 6.56
C HIS A 91 -1.36 4.25 5.97
N HIS A 92 -0.11 4.04 6.37
CA HIS A 92 0.73 2.92 5.93
C HIS A 92 0.55 1.69 6.82
N LEU A 93 0.11 1.89 8.07
CA LEU A 93 -0.14 0.80 9.02
C LEU A 93 -1.52 0.19 8.79
N LYS A 94 -1.56 -1.00 8.18
CA LYS A 94 -2.82 -1.68 7.83
C LYS A 94 -2.79 -3.17 8.13
N PHE A 95 -3.91 -3.67 8.60
CA PHE A 95 -4.18 -5.07 8.85
C PHE A 95 -5.10 -5.63 7.77
N TYR A 96 -4.74 -6.75 7.15
CA TYR A 96 -5.50 -7.35 6.06
C TYR A 96 -5.76 -8.83 6.31
N TYR A 97 -6.94 -9.28 5.87
CA TYR A 97 -7.24 -10.69 5.71
C TYR A 97 -7.26 -11.02 4.22
N ASP A 98 -6.26 -11.75 3.76
CA ASP A 98 -6.13 -12.17 2.36
C ASP A 98 -5.62 -13.63 2.31
N PRO A 99 -6.54 -14.62 2.36
CA PRO A 99 -6.17 -16.03 2.41
C PRO A 99 -5.51 -16.51 1.12
N ASP A 100 -5.78 -15.90 -0.02
CA ASP A 100 -5.18 -16.30 -1.29
C ASP A 100 -3.75 -15.80 -1.39
N LYS A 101 -3.50 -14.54 -1.02
CA LYS A 101 -2.14 -14.01 -0.88
C LYS A 101 -1.34 -14.78 0.18
N PHE A 102 -1.98 -15.17 1.29
CA PHE A 102 -1.34 -15.97 2.32
C PHE A 102 -1.00 -17.40 1.86
N LYS A 103 -1.88 -18.04 1.06
CA LYS A 103 -1.57 -19.34 0.42
C LYS A 103 -0.41 -19.21 -0.55
N ILE A 104 -0.35 -18.15 -1.34
CA ILE A 104 0.77 -17.86 -2.24
C ILE A 104 2.06 -17.71 -1.42
N PHE A 105 2.02 -16.95 -0.33
CA PHE A 105 3.15 -16.80 0.61
C PHE A 105 3.60 -18.12 1.25
N GLN A 106 2.66 -19.02 1.60
CA GLN A 106 2.99 -20.32 2.20
C GLN A 106 3.44 -21.39 1.20
N ASN A 107 2.87 -21.43 0.00
CA ASN A 107 3.02 -22.57 -0.91
C ASN A 107 4.25 -22.49 -1.82
N GLU A 108 4.86 -21.32 -2.06
CA GLU A 108 5.95 -21.21 -3.05
C GLU A 108 7.08 -20.24 -2.66
N ASN A 109 8.29 -20.56 -3.14
CA ASN A 109 9.52 -19.78 -3.04
C ASN A 109 9.26 -18.29 -3.27
N GLN A 110 9.39 -17.47 -2.21
CA GLN A 110 9.30 -16.01 -2.23
C GLN A 110 9.97 -15.39 -3.48
N GLY A 111 11.12 -15.93 -3.90
CA GLY A 111 11.83 -15.48 -5.10
C GLY A 111 11.07 -15.60 -6.43
N ILE A 112 10.14 -16.56 -6.60
CA ILE A 112 9.31 -16.66 -7.82
C ILE A 112 8.27 -15.55 -7.86
N ILE A 113 7.61 -15.27 -6.74
CA ILE A 113 6.60 -14.20 -6.64
C ILE A 113 7.27 -12.84 -6.86
N ASP A 114 8.39 -12.61 -6.17
CA ASP A 114 9.21 -11.42 -6.33
C ASP A 114 9.65 -11.26 -7.80
N SER A 115 10.01 -12.36 -8.48
CA SER A 115 10.39 -12.33 -9.90
C SER A 115 9.23 -11.94 -10.82
N LEU A 116 8.01 -12.42 -10.57
CA LEU A 116 6.84 -12.11 -11.39
C LEU A 116 6.40 -10.65 -11.22
N GLU A 117 6.36 -10.18 -9.98
CA GLU A 117 6.06 -8.78 -9.66
C GLU A 117 7.11 -7.86 -10.29
N ARG A 118 8.39 -8.19 -10.12
CA ARG A 118 9.49 -7.46 -10.75
C ARG A 118 9.36 -7.43 -12.26
N GLU A 119 9.01 -8.54 -12.91
CA GLU A 119 8.81 -8.60 -14.36
C GLU A 119 7.64 -7.74 -14.82
N GLN A 120 6.56 -7.63 -14.04
CA GLN A 120 5.46 -6.70 -14.32
C GLN A 120 5.95 -5.25 -14.29
N TYR A 121 6.72 -4.86 -13.28
CA TYR A 121 7.26 -3.51 -13.19
C TYR A 121 8.34 -3.22 -14.24
N ARG A 122 9.17 -4.19 -14.61
CA ARG A 122 10.15 -4.07 -15.70
C ARG A 122 9.49 -3.65 -17.01
N ARG A 123 8.31 -4.24 -17.33
CA ARG A 123 7.55 -3.91 -18.56
C ARG A 123 7.04 -2.48 -18.60
N VAL A 124 6.89 -1.84 -17.44
CA VAL A 124 6.54 -0.42 -17.31
C VAL A 124 7.72 0.41 -16.82
N ASN A 125 8.95 -0.06 -17.10
CA ASN A 125 10.21 0.61 -16.79
C ASN A 125 10.29 1.09 -15.33
N PHE A 126 9.80 0.23 -14.42
CA PHE A 126 9.76 0.45 -12.98
C PHE A 126 9.09 1.77 -12.55
N GLY A 127 8.16 2.27 -13.37
CA GLY A 127 7.40 3.49 -13.12
C GLY A 127 7.89 4.72 -13.89
N VAL A 128 9.09 4.70 -14.50
CA VAL A 128 9.60 5.79 -15.34
C VAL A 128 8.94 5.73 -16.71
N GLN A 129 7.86 6.48 -16.91
CA GLN A 129 7.03 6.38 -18.11
C GLN A 129 7.45 7.30 -19.25
N LYS A 130 8.06 8.44 -18.93
CA LYS A 130 8.45 9.41 -19.94
C LYS A 130 9.62 10.25 -19.48
N VAL A 131 10.59 10.43 -20.36
CA VAL A 131 11.71 11.37 -20.23
C VAL A 131 11.80 12.12 -21.55
N GLU A 132 11.70 13.45 -21.50
CA GLU A 132 11.64 14.27 -22.72
C GLU A 132 12.23 15.67 -22.45
N ILE A 133 12.86 16.26 -23.46
CA ILE A 133 13.15 17.71 -23.49
C ILE A 133 12.04 18.39 -24.28
N LEU A 134 11.22 19.19 -23.59
CA LEU A 134 10.14 19.98 -24.17
C LEU A 134 10.69 21.24 -24.85
N SER A 135 9.80 21.98 -25.53
CA SER A 135 10.10 23.31 -26.05
C SER A 135 10.71 24.22 -25.00
N SER A 136 11.66 25.06 -25.41
CA SER A 136 12.38 25.98 -24.52
C SER A 136 13.26 25.26 -23.49
N ASN A 137 13.79 24.08 -23.84
CA ASN A 137 14.76 23.33 -23.05
C ASN A 137 14.28 22.96 -21.63
N ILE A 138 12.98 22.65 -21.49
CA ILE A 138 12.37 22.21 -20.22
C ILE A 138 12.34 20.69 -20.21
N GLY A 139 13.04 20.06 -19.26
CA GLY A 139 12.99 18.63 -19.03
C GLY A 139 11.65 18.18 -18.46
N LEU A 140 11.17 17.01 -18.87
CA LEU A 140 10.00 16.35 -18.31
C LEU A 140 10.41 14.94 -17.85
N LEU A 141 10.19 14.64 -16.58
CA LEU A 141 10.21 13.30 -16.02
C LEU A 141 8.79 12.94 -15.57
N ARG A 142 8.15 11.95 -16.21
CA ARG A 142 6.91 11.34 -15.71
C ARG A 142 7.23 10.05 -14.97
N LEU A 143 6.95 10.05 -13.68
CA LEU A 143 7.17 8.91 -12.79
C LEU A 143 5.83 8.49 -12.18
N ASN A 144 5.36 7.29 -12.49
CA ASN A 144 4.07 6.77 -12.02
C ASN A 144 4.18 5.89 -10.77
N LYS A 145 5.39 5.53 -10.35
CA LYS A 145 5.63 4.69 -9.17
C LYS A 145 7.02 4.97 -8.63
N PHE A 146 7.17 5.03 -7.31
CA PHE A 146 8.47 4.91 -6.67
C PHE A 146 8.74 3.41 -6.45
N GLN A 147 9.30 2.72 -7.44
CA GLN A 147 9.56 1.28 -7.30
C GLN A 147 10.78 1.00 -6.41
N GLN A 148 10.98 -0.25 -5.97
CA GLN A 148 12.13 -0.66 -5.17
C GLN A 148 13.46 -0.14 -5.76
N ILE A 149 14.26 0.52 -4.92
CA ILE A 149 15.48 1.21 -5.38
C ILE A 149 16.45 0.27 -6.10
N GLU A 150 16.53 -0.98 -5.66
CA GLU A 150 17.38 -2.01 -6.25
C GLU A 150 17.08 -2.27 -7.74
N ASP A 151 15.86 -1.97 -8.20
CA ASP A 151 15.43 -2.21 -9.57
C ASP A 151 15.44 -0.95 -10.45
N VAL A 152 15.24 0.22 -9.85
CA VAL A 152 14.93 1.46 -10.59
C VAL A 152 16.05 2.49 -10.57
N LYS A 153 17.09 2.29 -9.76
CA LYS A 153 18.19 3.25 -9.55
C LYS A 153 18.85 3.66 -10.87
N GLU A 154 19.27 2.70 -11.68
CA GLU A 154 19.95 2.95 -12.96
C GLU A 154 19.02 3.64 -13.97
N VAL A 155 17.72 3.32 -13.94
CA VAL A 155 16.71 3.92 -14.82
C VAL A 155 16.51 5.40 -14.48
N ILE A 156 16.38 5.73 -13.20
CA ILE A 156 16.30 7.12 -12.74
C ILE A 156 17.60 7.86 -13.06
N GLN A 157 18.76 7.25 -12.84
CA GLN A 157 20.03 7.87 -13.19
C GLN A 157 20.12 8.20 -14.68
N GLY A 158 19.75 7.26 -15.56
CA GLY A 158 19.70 7.49 -17.00
C GLY A 158 18.73 8.60 -17.40
N ALA A 159 17.55 8.65 -16.78
CA ALA A 159 16.59 9.72 -16.98
C ALA A 159 17.17 11.09 -16.59
N MET A 160 17.78 11.19 -15.40
CA MET A 160 18.38 12.43 -14.93
C MET A 160 19.59 12.86 -15.76
N MET A 161 20.39 11.92 -16.28
CA MET A 161 21.47 12.22 -17.22
C MET A 161 20.94 12.82 -18.53
N MET A 162 19.82 12.31 -19.05
CA MET A 162 19.17 12.87 -20.24
C MET A 162 18.67 14.30 -20.00
N LEU A 163 18.24 14.60 -18.77
CA LEU A 163 17.71 15.91 -18.39
C LEU A 163 18.79 16.89 -17.87
N ALA A 164 20.05 16.48 -17.78
CA ALA A 164 21.11 17.20 -17.05
C ALA A 164 21.40 18.62 -17.58
N ASN A 165 21.12 18.90 -18.85
CA ASN A 165 21.35 20.21 -19.48
C ASN A 165 20.05 21.01 -19.70
N SER A 166 18.96 20.61 -19.07
CA SER A 166 17.69 21.35 -19.14
C SER A 166 17.77 22.62 -18.29
N ASP A 167 17.16 23.71 -18.74
CA ASP A 167 17.10 24.96 -17.96
C ASP A 167 16.11 24.86 -16.79
N ALA A 168 15.12 23.98 -16.91
CA ALA A 168 14.16 23.66 -15.87
C ALA A 168 13.69 22.20 -16.01
N ILE A 169 13.15 21.60 -14.94
CA ILE A 169 12.61 20.24 -14.94
C ILE A 169 11.21 20.22 -14.35
N ILE A 170 10.29 19.54 -15.04
CA ILE A 170 8.96 19.17 -14.56
C ILE A 170 8.99 17.71 -14.13
N ILE A 171 8.62 17.44 -12.87
CA ILE A 171 8.39 16.09 -12.36
C ILE A 171 6.88 15.85 -12.31
N ASP A 172 6.35 15.07 -13.26
CA ASP A 172 4.93 14.74 -13.37
C ASP A 172 4.61 13.51 -12.51
N LEU A 173 4.03 13.76 -11.33
CA LEU A 173 3.61 12.74 -10.36
C LEU A 173 2.08 12.60 -10.27
N ARG A 174 1.31 13.18 -11.21
CA ARG A 174 -0.16 13.28 -11.08
C ARG A 174 -0.88 11.93 -10.97
N ILE A 175 -0.27 10.86 -11.47
CA ILE A 175 -0.77 9.49 -11.40
C ILE A 175 0.17 8.57 -10.61
N ASN A 176 1.07 9.15 -9.81
CA ASN A 176 1.99 8.40 -8.97
C ASN A 176 1.32 8.02 -7.64
N GLY A 177 1.18 6.73 -7.40
CA GLY A 177 0.59 6.20 -6.16
C GLY A 177 1.57 5.99 -5.01
N GLY A 178 2.75 6.59 -5.03
CA GLY A 178 3.80 6.40 -4.02
C GLY A 178 4.65 5.14 -4.26
N GLY A 179 5.29 4.64 -3.20
CA GLY A 179 6.10 3.42 -3.22
C GLY A 179 7.30 3.51 -2.27
N ASP A 180 8.47 3.03 -2.68
CA ASP A 180 9.70 2.99 -1.89
C ASP A 180 10.23 4.40 -1.59
N GLY A 181 10.29 4.73 -0.30
CA GLY A 181 10.84 6.00 0.19
C GLY A 181 12.29 6.23 -0.24
N ARG A 182 13.11 5.17 -0.34
CA ARG A 182 14.52 5.26 -0.76
C ARG A 182 14.65 5.72 -2.21
N THR A 183 13.71 5.33 -3.05
CA THR A 183 13.65 5.79 -4.46
C THR A 183 13.28 7.25 -4.56
N LYS A 184 12.33 7.69 -3.73
CA LYS A 184 11.99 9.11 -3.60
C LYS A 184 13.20 9.91 -3.13
N GLU A 185 13.92 9.44 -2.11
CA GLU A 185 15.14 10.09 -1.59
C GLU A 185 16.26 10.14 -2.63
N PHE A 186 16.45 9.05 -3.38
CA PHE A 186 17.43 9.02 -4.46
C PHE A 186 17.11 10.07 -5.53
N LEU A 187 15.84 10.21 -5.92
CA LEU A 187 15.43 11.26 -6.87
C LEU A 187 15.71 12.67 -6.30
N GLU A 188 15.45 12.91 -5.01
CA GLU A 188 15.73 14.19 -4.36
C GLU A 188 17.23 14.55 -4.35
N SER A 189 18.11 13.55 -4.28
CA SER A 189 19.57 13.80 -4.27
C SER A 189 20.11 14.45 -5.56
N PHE A 190 19.35 14.43 -6.66
CA PHE A 190 19.72 15.15 -7.89
C PHE A 190 19.43 16.66 -7.80
N PHE A 191 18.61 17.08 -6.84
CA PHE A 191 18.14 18.47 -6.72
C PHE A 191 18.65 19.15 -5.45
N LEU A 192 19.00 18.39 -4.43
CA LEU A 192 19.41 18.90 -3.13
C LEU A 192 20.90 18.71 -2.91
N THR A 193 21.56 19.71 -2.33
CA THR A 193 22.87 19.51 -1.73
C THR A 193 22.75 18.58 -0.53
N GLN A 194 23.86 17.97 -0.12
CA GLN A 194 23.91 17.13 1.08
C GLN A 194 23.39 17.87 2.33
N GLU A 195 23.73 19.15 2.47
CA GLU A 195 23.25 19.98 3.58
C GLU A 195 21.74 20.19 3.54
N GLN A 196 21.18 20.48 2.35
CA GLN A 196 19.73 20.64 2.18
C GLN A 196 18.97 19.33 2.44
N PHE A 197 19.54 18.20 2.01
CA PHE A 197 18.98 16.87 2.24
C PHE A 197 18.91 16.55 3.73
N LEU A 198 19.96 16.80 4.50
CA LEU A 198 20.00 16.49 5.94
C LEU A 198 19.10 17.40 6.78
N LYS A 199 18.84 18.64 6.35
CA LYS A 199 18.03 19.60 7.12
C LYS A 199 16.52 19.40 6.98
N ARG A 200 16.05 18.58 6.04
CA ARG A 200 14.61 18.41 5.74
C ARG A 200 13.84 17.60 6.79
N GLU A 201 14.51 16.74 7.55
CA GLU A 201 13.86 15.89 8.57
C GLU A 201 13.40 16.67 9.81
N ASN A 202 13.88 17.91 9.98
CA ASN A 202 13.53 18.78 11.11
C ASN A 202 12.31 19.66 10.85
N GLN A 203 11.61 19.49 9.73
CA GLN A 203 10.31 20.12 9.52
C GLN A 203 9.23 19.11 9.90
N GLU A 204 8.73 19.25 11.14
CA GLU A 204 7.63 18.45 11.68
C GLU A 204 6.45 18.44 10.68
N PHE A 205 6.02 17.24 10.30
CA PHE A 205 4.75 16.97 9.63
C PHE A 205 3.68 16.63 10.67
#